data_AF-A0A8T4XP79-F1
#
_entry.id   AF-A0A8T4XP79-F1
#
_cell.length_a   1.000
_cell.length_b   1.000
_cell.length_c   1.000
_cell.angle_alpha   90.00
_cell.angle_beta   90.00
_cell.angle_gamma   90.00
#
_symmetry.space_group_name_H-M   'P 1'
#
loop_
_entity.id
_entity.type
_entity.pdbx_description
1 polymer ?
#
loop_
_entity_poly.entity_id
_entity_poly.type
_entity_poly.pdbx_seq_one_letter_code
_entity_poly.pdbx_strand_id
1 'polypeptide(L)'
;MGEPTLFTAALDETIKVAVVSCYLNSFKAFALDLGNFCGSQIIPRLLRYGEMWDCAGLIAPRPLLIESGIRDGGFPMEAAHKAFSKLKEIYGVLGVPERCEMDEFEGGHQFSGRKAFAWFDRWL
;
A
#
# COMPACT_ATOMS: atom_id res chain seq x y z
N MET A 1 -9.88 3.62 -3.34
CA MET A 1 -8.90 4.70 -3.59
C MET A 1 -7.73 4.49 -2.67
N GLY A 2 -6.54 4.18 -3.19
CA GLY A 2 -5.38 3.80 -2.37
C GLY A 2 -4.42 4.93 -2.02
N GLU A 3 -4.12 5.82 -2.98
CA GLU A 3 -3.14 6.91 -2.81
C GLU A 3 -3.42 7.85 -1.62
N PRO A 4 -4.59 8.50 -1.52
CA PRO A 4 -4.83 9.44 -0.42
C PRO A 4 -4.85 8.71 0.92
N THR A 5 -5.30 7.44 0.96
CA THR A 5 -5.29 6.63 2.18
C THR A 5 -3.87 6.35 2.65
N LEU A 6 -2.95 5.99 1.75
CA LEU A 6 -1.56 5.71 2.10
C LEU A 6 -0.90 6.95 2.73
N PHE A 7 -0.98 8.10 2.06
CA PHE A 7 -0.32 9.31 2.57
C PHE A 7 -1.01 9.90 3.79
N THR A 8 -2.34 9.90 3.84
CA THR A 8 -3.06 10.40 5.02
C THR A 8 -2.76 9.51 6.23
N ALA A 9 -2.81 8.18 6.08
CA ALA A 9 -2.47 7.27 7.18
C ALA A 9 -1.00 7.43 7.60
N ALA A 10 -0.08 7.63 6.65
CA ALA A 10 1.33 7.85 6.96
C ALA A 10 1.59 9.14 7.76
N LEU A 11 0.86 10.22 7.46
CA LEU A 11 1.08 11.56 8.05
C LEU A 11 0.23 11.84 9.28
N ASP A 12 -0.99 11.28 9.35
CA ASP A 12 -1.90 11.44 10.47
C ASP A 12 -1.84 10.21 11.39
N GLU A 13 -1.13 10.38 12.50
CA GLU A 13 -0.96 9.32 13.52
C GLU A 13 -2.25 9.01 14.29
N THR A 14 -3.30 9.84 14.19
CA THR A 14 -4.59 9.57 14.83
C THR A 14 -5.38 8.45 14.14
N ILE A 15 -5.04 8.15 12.87
CA ILE A 15 -5.62 7.04 12.11
C ILE A 15 -5.08 5.73 12.67
N LYS A 16 -5.95 4.92 13.29
CA LYS A 16 -5.56 3.67 13.96
C LYS A 16 -5.35 2.50 13.01
N VAL A 17 -6.14 2.39 11.95
CA VAL A 17 -6.18 1.25 11.01
C VAL A 17 -6.42 1.76 9.60
N ALA A 18 -5.72 1.21 8.61
CA ALA A 18 -5.84 1.63 7.21
C ALA A 18 -5.99 0.44 6.25
N VAL A 19 -6.70 0.68 5.14
CA VAL A 19 -6.84 -0.24 4.00
C VAL A 19 -6.47 0.52 2.73
N VAL A 20 -5.40 0.09 2.06
CA VAL A 20 -4.89 0.70 0.83
C VAL A 20 -5.18 -0.21 -0.35
N SER A 21 -6.16 0.15 -1.18
CA SER A 21 -6.57 -0.65 -2.33
C SER A 21 -5.89 -0.20 -3.62
N CYS A 22 -5.30 -1.16 -4.34
CA CYS A 22 -4.75 -1.01 -5.68
C CYS A 22 -3.80 0.19 -5.83
N TYR A 23 -2.85 0.36 -4.90
CA TYR A 23 -1.88 1.45 -4.99
C TYR A 23 -0.45 1.05 -4.62
N LEU A 24 -0.25 0.24 -3.57
CA LEU A 24 1.09 -0.15 -3.13
C LEU A 24 1.85 -0.85 -4.27
N ASN A 25 2.89 -0.19 -4.76
CA ASN A 25 3.67 -0.61 -5.92
C ASN A 25 5.07 0.04 -5.87
N SER A 26 5.80 0.07 -7.00
CA SER A 26 7.04 0.84 -7.15
C SER A 26 6.83 2.02 -8.08
N PHE A 27 7.42 3.18 -7.80
CA PHE A 27 7.33 4.33 -8.70
C PHE A 27 7.88 4.03 -10.09
N LYS A 28 8.89 3.15 -10.20
CA LYS A 28 9.38 2.69 -11.50
C LYS A 28 8.27 1.99 -12.30
N ALA A 29 7.64 0.97 -11.73
CA ALA A 29 6.70 0.14 -12.48
C ALA A 29 5.41 0.89 -12.84
N PHE A 30 4.78 1.57 -11.87
CA PHE A 30 3.50 2.22 -12.13
C PHE A 30 3.66 3.58 -12.84
N ALA A 31 4.62 4.42 -12.44
CA ALA A 31 4.72 5.78 -12.98
C ALA A 31 5.64 5.88 -14.20
N LEU A 32 6.83 5.25 -14.19
CA LEU A 32 7.80 5.40 -15.27
C LEU A 32 7.57 4.42 -16.42
N ASP A 33 7.35 3.13 -16.12
CA ASP A 33 7.21 2.09 -17.14
C ASP A 33 5.82 2.14 -17.80
N LEU A 34 4.76 2.38 -17.03
CA LEU A 34 3.38 2.42 -17.53
C LEU A 34 2.85 3.84 -17.81
N GLY A 35 3.51 4.88 -17.31
CA GLY A 35 2.95 6.24 -17.38
C GLY A 35 1.65 6.41 -16.59
N ASN A 36 1.33 5.49 -15.68
CA ASN A 36 0.05 5.45 -14.96
C ASN A 36 0.11 6.34 -13.71
N PHE A 37 0.41 7.63 -13.87
CA PHE A 37 0.46 8.57 -12.76
C PHE A 37 -0.25 9.89 -13.06
N CYS A 38 -0.88 10.43 -12.04
CA CYS A 38 -1.20 11.85 -11.93
C CYS A 38 -0.10 12.55 -11.13
N GLY A 39 0.15 13.83 -11.41
CA GLY A 39 1.14 14.62 -10.67
C GLY A 39 0.90 14.65 -9.15
N SER A 40 -0.34 14.46 -8.68
CA SER A 40 -0.67 14.38 -7.26
C SER A 40 -0.13 13.12 -6.57
N GLN A 41 0.17 12.05 -7.33
CA GLN A 41 0.63 10.76 -6.78
C GLN A 41 2.15 10.71 -6.56
N ILE A 42 2.87 11.78 -6.91
CA ILE A 42 4.33 11.84 -6.88
C ILE A 42 4.78 12.94 -5.93
N ILE A 43 5.46 12.54 -4.85
CA ILE A 43 6.15 13.49 -3.98
C ILE A 43 7.47 13.90 -4.66
N PRO A 44 7.71 15.19 -4.91
CA PRO A 44 8.93 15.64 -5.57
C PRO A 44 10.18 15.14 -4.83
N ARG A 45 11.11 14.55 -5.60
CA ARG A 45 12.41 14.05 -5.12
C ARG A 45 12.33 12.89 -4.12
N LEU A 46 11.17 12.27 -3.91
CA LEU A 46 11.01 11.17 -2.96
C LEU A 46 11.99 10.01 -3.20
N LEU A 47 12.24 9.65 -4.46
CA LEU A 47 13.18 8.60 -4.85
C LEU A 47 14.64 8.83 -4.41
N ARG A 48 14.99 10.01 -3.89
CA ARG A 48 16.30 10.25 -3.26
C ARG A 48 16.38 9.72 -1.83
N TYR A 49 15.23 9.46 -1.21
CA TYR A 49 15.09 9.08 0.20
C TYR A 49 14.48 7.69 0.38
N GLY A 50 13.60 7.27 -0.53
CA GLY A 50 12.96 5.96 -0.46
C GLY A 50 11.96 5.73 -1.59
N GLU A 51 11.27 4.62 -1.49
CA GLU A 51 10.22 4.14 -2.38
C GLU A 51 8.83 4.21 -1.70
N MET A 52 7.78 3.80 -2.42
CA MET A 52 6.41 3.83 -1.92
C MET A 52 6.23 2.95 -0.68
N TRP A 53 6.91 1.81 -0.60
CA TRP A 53 6.86 0.96 0.59
C TRP A 53 7.53 1.61 1.81
N ASP A 54 8.50 2.51 1.62
CA ASP A 54 9.10 3.27 2.72
C ASP A 54 8.10 4.32 3.25
N CYS A 55 7.32 4.93 2.35
CA CYS A 55 6.20 5.80 2.73
C CYS A 55 5.10 5.02 3.46
N ALA A 56 4.71 3.85 2.95
CA ALA A 56 3.77 2.97 3.63
C ALA A 56 4.31 2.48 4.99
N GLY A 57 5.64 2.33 5.11
CA GLY A 57 6.32 1.96 6.34
C GLY A 57 6.12 2.96 7.48
N LEU A 58 5.85 4.23 7.18
CA LEU A 58 5.52 5.27 8.19
C LEU A 58 4.19 5.00 8.91
N ILE A 59 3.35 4.11 8.37
CA ILE A 59 2.12 3.67 9.03
C ILE A 59 2.45 2.70 10.17
N ALA A 60 3.55 1.96 10.08
CA ALA A 60 3.94 1.01 11.11
C ALA A 60 4.19 1.72 12.46
N PRO A 61 3.82 1.12 13.60
CA PRO A 61 3.32 -0.25 13.79
C PRO A 61 1.79 -0.37 13.70
N ARG A 62 1.07 0.58 13.08
CA ARG A 62 -0.39 0.55 12.99
C ARG A 62 -0.88 -0.46 11.95
N PRO A 63 -2.03 -1.14 12.16
CA PRO A 63 -2.55 -2.13 11.23
C PRO A 63 -2.83 -1.57 9.82
N LEU A 64 -2.25 -2.22 8.81
CA LEU A 64 -2.35 -1.86 7.40
C LEU A 64 -2.69 -3.09 6.55
N LEU A 65 -3.81 -3.02 5.85
CA LEU A 65 -4.20 -4.00 4.83
C LEU A 65 -3.96 -3.42 3.44
N ILE A 66 -3.33 -4.20 2.57
CA ILE A 66 -3.12 -3.87 1.16
C ILE A 66 -4.06 -4.71 0.31
N GLU A 67 -4.88 -4.12 -0.54
CA GLU A 67 -5.67 -4.88 -1.53
C GLU A 67 -5.04 -4.74 -2.92
N SER A 68 -4.98 -5.82 -3.69
CA SER A 68 -4.44 -5.79 -5.05
C SER A 68 -5.23 -6.69 -6.00
N GLY A 69 -5.74 -6.10 -7.08
CA GLY A 69 -6.46 -6.81 -8.12
C GLY A 69 -5.49 -7.46 -9.09
N ILE A 70 -5.63 -8.77 -9.32
CA ILE A 70 -4.73 -9.55 -10.18
C ILE A 70 -4.72 -9.05 -11.64
N ARG A 71 -5.82 -8.45 -12.10
CA ARG A 71 -5.99 -7.89 -13.45
C ARG A 71 -5.89 -6.35 -13.47
N ASP A 72 -5.31 -5.73 -12.45
CA ASP A 72 -5.08 -4.30 -12.44
C ASP A 72 -4.00 -3.93 -13.48
N GLY A 73 -4.42 -3.32 -14.59
CA GLY A 73 -3.52 -2.91 -15.66
C GLY A 73 -2.65 -1.69 -15.32
N GLY A 74 -2.99 -0.96 -14.25
CA GLY A 74 -2.26 0.24 -13.82
C GLY A 74 -1.23 -0.02 -12.72
N PHE A 75 -1.41 -1.11 -11.96
CA PHE A 75 -0.57 -1.49 -10.83
C PHE A 75 -0.13 -2.95 -10.97
N PRO A 76 0.98 -3.23 -11.68
CA PRO A 76 1.43 -4.58 -11.96
C PRO A 76 1.63 -5.42 -10.69
N MET A 77 1.11 -6.65 -10.71
CA MET A 77 1.08 -7.53 -9.55
C MET A 77 2.48 -7.87 -9.03
N GLU A 78 3.45 -8.10 -9.92
CA GLU A 78 4.83 -8.39 -9.54
C GLU A 78 5.46 -7.24 -8.72
N ALA A 79 5.19 -5.99 -9.14
CA ALA A 79 5.68 -4.82 -8.42
C ALA A 79 4.93 -4.59 -7.10
N ALA A 80 3.65 -4.95 -7.02
CA ALA A 80 2.88 -4.96 -5.78
C ALA A 80 3.42 -5.99 -4.78
N HIS A 81 3.72 -7.22 -5.22
CA HIS A 81 4.36 -8.26 -4.40
C HIS A 81 5.71 -7.82 -3.84
N LYS A 82 6.55 -7.23 -4.70
CA LYS A 82 7.85 -6.69 -4.28
C LYS A 82 7.69 -5.60 -3.22
N ALA A 83 6.78 -4.66 -3.46
CA ALA A 83 6.52 -3.56 -2.53
C ALA A 83 5.97 -4.08 -1.19
N PHE A 84 5.04 -5.03 -1.22
CA PHE A 84 4.51 -5.66 -0.02
C PHE A 84 5.58 -6.44 0.76
N SER A 85 6.46 -7.19 0.08
CA SER A 85 7.57 -7.88 0.74
C SER A 85 8.47 -6.89 1.51
N LYS A 86 8.78 -5.73 0.92
CA LYS A 86 9.57 -4.68 1.59
C LYS A 86 8.84 -4.03 2.75
N LEU A 87 7.56 -3.74 2.58
CA LEU A 87 6.72 -3.25 3.67
C LEU A 87 6.64 -4.25 4.84
N LYS A 88 6.51 -5.54 4.53
CA LYS A 88 6.44 -6.62 5.53
C LYS A 88 7.76 -6.75 6.31
N GLU A 89 8.91 -6.53 5.66
CA GLU A 89 10.22 -6.45 6.34
C GLU A 89 10.21 -5.34 7.41
N ILE A 90 9.69 -4.14 7.10
CA ILE A 90 9.59 -3.01 8.05
C ILE A 90 8.75 -3.39 9.26
N TYR A 91 7.56 -3.97 9.06
CA TYR A 91 6.72 -4.44 10.16
C TYR A 91 7.38 -5.57 10.97
N GLY A 92 8.17 -6.43 10.31
CA GLY A 92 8.96 -7.49 10.95
C GLY A 92 10.03 -6.95 11.90
N VAL A 93 10.75 -5.89 11.49
CA VAL A 93 11.75 -5.22 12.34
C VAL A 93 11.10 -4.63 13.61
N LEU A 94 9.87 -4.15 13.50
CA LEU A 94 9.10 -3.62 14.64
C LEU A 94 8.40 -4.71 15.48
N GLY A 95 8.60 -5.99 15.16
CA GLY A 95 8.04 -7.12 15.90
C GLY A 95 6.52 -7.28 15.77
N VAL A 96 5.90 -6.66 14.74
CA VAL A 96 4.45 -6.71 14.49
C VAL A 96 4.09 -7.12 13.06
N PRO A 97 4.73 -8.17 12.48
CA PRO A 97 4.45 -8.57 11.10
C PRO A 97 2.96 -8.87 10.85
N GLU A 98 2.23 -9.36 11.84
CA GLU A 98 0.79 -9.66 11.77
C GLU A 98 -0.11 -8.43 11.55
N ARG A 99 0.43 -7.21 11.74
CA ARG A 99 -0.27 -5.93 11.49
C ARG A 99 -0.14 -5.44 10.05
N CYS A 100 0.48 -6.20 9.17
CA CYS A 100 0.57 -5.89 7.74
C CYS A 100 0.12 -7.09 6.90
N GLU A 101 -0.98 -6.99 6.19
CA GLU A 101 -1.53 -8.09 5.38
C GLU A 101 -1.83 -7.65 3.95
N MET A 102 -1.83 -8.61 3.02
CA MET A 102 -2.22 -8.40 1.63
C MET A 102 -3.47 -9.25 1.30
N ASP A 103 -4.44 -8.63 0.64
CA ASP A 103 -5.61 -9.24 0.01
C ASP A 103 -5.46 -9.19 -1.51
N GLU A 104 -5.03 -10.31 -2.08
CA GLU A 104 -5.01 -10.50 -3.52
C GLU A 104 -6.36 -11.04 -3.99
N PHE A 105 -6.94 -10.41 -5.00
CA PHE A 105 -8.28 -10.74 -5.44
C PHE A 105 -8.44 -10.77 -6.97
N GLU A 106 -9.38 -11.59 -7.41
CA GLU A 106 -9.79 -11.68 -8.80
C GLU A 106 -10.55 -10.40 -9.22
N GLY A 107 -9.84 -9.45 -9.82
CA GLY A 107 -10.42 -8.17 -10.23
C GLY A 107 -9.39 -7.22 -10.84
N GLY A 108 -9.86 -6.09 -11.35
CA GLY A 108 -9.02 -5.01 -11.86
C GLY A 108 -8.74 -3.94 -10.80
N HIS A 109 -8.66 -2.69 -11.23
CA HIS A 109 -8.49 -1.52 -10.35
C HIS A 109 -9.79 -1.20 -9.58
N GLN A 110 -10.03 -1.87 -8.46
CA GLN A 110 -11.26 -1.72 -7.68
C GLN A 110 -11.03 -2.01 -6.18
N PHE A 111 -12.00 -1.63 -5.36
CA PHE A 111 -12.03 -2.02 -3.95
C PHE A 111 -12.43 -3.49 -3.81
N SER A 112 -11.68 -4.29 -3.05
CA SER A 112 -12.01 -5.71 -2.80
C SER A 112 -13.07 -5.83 -1.72
N GLY A 113 -12.81 -5.26 -0.55
CA GLY A 113 -13.67 -5.36 0.62
C GLY A 113 -13.71 -6.76 1.27
N ARG A 114 -13.12 -7.79 0.65
CA ARG A 114 -13.19 -9.18 1.11
C ARG A 114 -12.61 -9.37 2.51
N LYS A 115 -11.47 -8.74 2.78
CA LYS A 115 -10.82 -8.76 4.10
C LYS A 115 -10.98 -7.45 4.88
N ALA A 116 -11.37 -6.36 4.24
CA ALA A 116 -11.36 -5.03 4.82
C ALA A 116 -12.20 -4.93 6.12
N PHE A 117 -13.44 -5.42 6.11
CA PHE A 117 -14.32 -5.34 7.28
C PHE A 117 -13.79 -6.16 8.47
N ALA A 118 -13.41 -7.42 8.22
CA ALA A 118 -12.80 -8.27 9.24
C ALA A 118 -11.46 -7.70 9.76
N TRP A 119 -10.72 -6.97 8.92
CA TRP A 119 -9.51 -6.27 9.32
C TRP A 119 -9.81 -5.14 10.31
N PHE A 120 -10.85 -4.35 10.05
CA PHE A 120 -11.30 -3.32 10.99
C PHE A 120 -11.83 -3.94 12.28
N ASP A 121 -12.65 -4.99 12.22
CA ASP A 121 -13.20 -5.68 13.41
C ASP A 121 -12.08 -6.20 14.34
N ARG A 122 -10.94 -6.58 13.77
CA ARG A 122 -9.79 -7.10 14.54
C ARG A 122 -8.97 -6.00 15.22
N TRP A 123 -8.90 -4.82 14.62
CA TRP A 123 -7.85 -3.84 14.93
C TRP A 123 -8.34 -2.46 15.38
N LEU A 124 -9.63 -2.15 15.19
CA LEU A 124 -10.24 -0.86 15.57
C LEU A 124 -10.87 -0.91 16.97
#